data_AF-A0A3M1WW80-F1
#
_entry.id   AF-A0A3M1WW80-F1
#
_cell.length_a   1.000
_cell.length_b   1.000
_cell.length_c   1.000
_cell.angle_alpha   90.00
_cell.angle_beta   90.00
_cell.angle_gamma   90.00
#
_symmetry.space_group_name_H-M   'P 1'
#
loop_
_entity.id
_entity.type
_entity.pdbx_description
1 polymer ?
#
loop_
_entity_poly.entity_id
_entity_poly.type
_entity_poly.pdbx_seq_one_letter_code
_entity_poly.pdbx_strand_id
1 'polypeptide(L)' 'MTLTLAPSGWTYENTFVLYDRETNSLWYPVKDGLLGIGGKFFGKKLPLIDSRDTRFGIWKSSHPDTKVLR' A
#
# COMPACT_ATOMS: atom_id res chain seq x y z
N MET A 1 -4.53 0.82 -17.28
CA MET A 1 -3.33 1.58 -16.87
C MET A 1 -2.81 0.95 -15.60
N THR A 2 -1.50 0.75 -15.49
CA THR A 2 -0.84 0.15 -14.33
C THR A 2 -0.15 1.25 -13.53
N LEU A 3 -0.21 1.18 -12.19
CA LEU A 3 0.48 2.09 -11.28
C LEU A 3 1.52 1.31 -10.48
N THR A 4 2.70 1.89 -10.27
CA THR A 4 3.76 1.36 -9.42
C THR A 4 3.91 2.27 -8.22
N LEU A 5 3.38 1.81 -7.09
CA LEU A 5 3.45 2.53 -5.82
C LEU A 5 4.78 2.25 -5.12
N ALA A 6 5.44 3.31 -4.67
CA ALA A 6 6.67 3.26 -3.89
C ALA A 6 6.58 4.22 -2.69
N PRO A 7 7.41 4.05 -1.65
CA PRO A 7 7.51 5.05 -0.59
C PRO A 7 7.98 6.39 -1.17
N SER A 8 7.30 7.48 -0.80
CA SER A 8 7.73 8.83 -1.22
C SER A 8 8.95 9.34 -0.43
N GLY A 9 9.27 8.73 0.71
CA GLY A 9 10.22 9.24 1.70
C GLY A 9 9.59 10.22 2.70
N TRP A 10 8.32 10.58 2.52
CA TRP A 10 7.59 11.51 3.37
C TRP A 10 6.55 10.78 4.21
N THR A 11 6.30 11.34 5.39
CA THR A 11 5.16 10.99 6.25
C THR A 11 4.28 12.21 6.44
N TYR A 12 3.00 11.95 6.66
CA TYR A 12 2.03 12.94 7.11
C TYR A 12 1.21 12.30 8.23
N GLU A 13 1.10 12.96 9.38
CA GLU A 13 0.40 12.40 10.56
C GLU A 13 0.85 10.97 10.90
N ASN A 14 2.17 10.74 10.93
CA ASN A 14 2.79 9.43 11.17
C ASN A 14 2.41 8.32 10.17
N THR A 15 1.84 8.68 9.02
CA THR A 15 1.44 7.76 7.96
C THR A 15 2.30 7.99 6.72
N PHE A 16 2.80 6.90 6.11
CA PHE A 16 3.59 7.00 4.89
C PHE A 16 2.75 7.51 3.72
N VAL A 17 3.30 8.47 2.98
CA VAL A 17 2.76 8.87 1.69
C VAL A 17 3.41 8.00 0.60
N LEU A 18 2.60 7.44 -0.28
CA LEU A 18 3.07 6.68 -1.43
C LEU A 18 3.18 7.58 -2.67
N TYR A 19 4.16 7.28 -3.51
CA TYR A 19 4.42 7.93 -4.78
C TYR A 19 4.20 6.93 -5.92
N ASP A 20 3.50 7.38 -6.96
CA ASP A 20 3.26 6.64 -8.20
C ASP A 20 4.28 7.04 -9.28
N ARG A 21 5.11 6.09 -9.70
CA ARG A 21 6.24 6.32 -10.63
C ARG A 21 5.79 6.67 -12.05
N GLU A 22 4.58 6.31 -12.43
CA GLU A 22 4.05 6.49 -13.77
C GLU A 22 3.41 7.86 -13.95
N THR A 23 2.85 8.44 -12.89
CA THR A 23 2.09 9.69 -12.98
C THR A 23 2.56 10.81 -12.08
N ASN A 24 3.56 10.55 -11.24
CA ASN A 24 4.00 11.43 -10.17
C ASN A 24 2.88 11.80 -9.17
N SER A 25 1.83 10.97 -9.08
CA SER A 25 0.76 11.20 -8.11
C SER A 25 1.19 10.79 -6.70
N LEU A 26 0.68 11.49 -5.71
CA LEU A 26 0.86 11.17 -4.30
C LEU A 26 -0.40 10.55 -3.72
N TRP A 27 -0.23 9.52 -2.92
CA TRP A 27 -1.31 8.69 -2.41
C TRP A 27 -1.21 8.55 -0.89
N TYR A 28 -2.28 8.93 -0.19
CA TYR A 28 -2.37 8.84 1.26
C TYR A 28 -3.28 7.67 1.68
N PRO A 29 -2.83 6.77 2.57
CA PRO A 29 -3.67 5.72 3.15
C PRO A 29 -4.88 6.27 3.89
N VAL A 30 -6.06 5.74 3.54
CA VAL A 30 -7.34 6.02 4.22
C VAL A 30 -8.04 4.69 4.52
N LYS A 31 -9.09 4.73 5.34
CA LYS A 31 -9.80 3.53 5.81
C LYS A 31 -10.14 2.51 4.72
N ASP A 32 -10.58 2.97 3.54
CA ASP A 32 -11.01 2.09 2.44
C ASP A 32 -10.11 2.20 1.19
N GLY A 33 -8.81 2.44 1.37
CA GLY A 33 -7.82 2.39 0.29
C GLY A 33 -6.86 3.57 0.29
N LEU A 34 -6.65 4.20 -0.87
CA LEU A 34 -5.71 5.31 -1.03
C LEU A 34 -6.40 6.53 -1.65
N LEU A 35 -6.19 7.70 -1.06
CA LEU A 35 -6.66 8.98 -1.58
C LEU A 35 -5.51 9.68 -2.35
N GLY A 36 -5.78 10.10 -3.58
CA GLY A 36 -4.86 10.92 -4.36
C GLY A 36 -4.81 12.34 -3.77
N ILE A 37 -3.66 12.70 -3.21
CA ILE A 37 -3.45 14.00 -2.54
C ILE A 37 -2.55 14.94 -3.35
N GLY A 38 -2.07 14.51 -4.52
CA GLY A 38 -1.28 15.33 -5.43
C GLY A 38 -1.09 14.69 -6.79
N GLY A 39 -0.74 15.50 -7.79
CA GLY A 39 -0.46 15.05 -9.16
C GLY A 39 -1.71 14.72 -9.98
N LYS A 40 -1.53 13.88 -11.01
CA LYS A 40 -2.54 13.58 -12.04
C LYS A 40 -3.86 13.03 -11.47
N PHE A 41 -3.78 12.29 -10.37
CA PHE A 41 -4.94 11.63 -9.75
C PHE A 41 -5.43 12.31 -8.47
N PHE A 42 -5.19 13.61 -8.31
CA PHE A 42 -5.72 14.38 -7.19
C PHE A 42 -7.24 14.18 -7.01
N GLY A 43 -7.66 13.91 -5.77
CA GLY A 43 -9.06 13.66 -5.39
C GLY A 43 -9.62 12.29 -5.80
N LYS A 44 -8.86 11.45 -6.50
CA LYS A 44 -9.29 10.09 -6.86
C LYS A 44 -9.00 9.11 -5.72
N LYS A 45 -9.79 8.04 -5.64
CA LYS A 45 -9.62 6.97 -4.63
C LYS A 45 -9.26 5.66 -5.33
N LEU A 46 -8.19 5.01 -4.88
CA LEU A 46 -7.92 3.61 -5.18
C LEU A 46 -8.58 2.76 -4.09
N PRO A 47 -9.39 1.75 -4.45
CA PRO A 47 -10.02 0.88 -3.47
C PRO A 47 -8.98 -0.02 -2.79
N LEU A 48 -9.29 -0.43 -1.55
CA LEU A 48 -8.55 -1.49 -0.88
C LEU A 48 -8.66 -2.79 -1.70
N ILE A 49 -7.57 -3.53 -1.79
CA ILE A 49 -7.57 -4.90 -2.31
C ILE A 49 -7.78 -5.88 -1.16
N ASP A 50 -8.43 -7.01 -1.44
CA ASP A 50 -8.65 -8.03 -0.42
C ASP A 50 -7.32 -8.51 0.16
N SER A 51 -7.20 -8.35 1.47
CA SER A 51 -6.05 -8.78 2.26
C SER A 51 -6.54 -9.33 3.60
N ARG A 52 -5.72 -10.14 4.24
CA ARG A 52 -6.05 -10.74 5.53
C ARG A 52 -4.90 -10.56 6.50
N ASP A 53 -5.17 -9.86 7.58
CA ASP A 53 -4.31 -9.88 8.75
C ASP A 53 -4.40 -11.25 9.43
N THR A 54 -3.25 -11.90 9.59
CA THR A 54 -3.18 -13.22 10.21
C THR A 54 -1.94 -13.36 11.07
N ARG A 55 -2.01 -14.24 12.07
CA ARG A 55 -0.85 -14.60 12.90
C ARG A 55 0.07 -15.51 12.09
N PHE A 56 1.38 -15.35 12.28
CA PHE A 56 2.38 -16.16 11.58
C PHE A 56 2.17 -17.68 11.78
N GLY A 57 1.78 -18.13 12.98
CA GLY A 57 1.48 -19.55 13.23
C GLY A 57 0.35 -20.09 12.33
N ILE A 58 -0.74 -19.34 12.16
CA ILE A 58 -1.86 -19.73 11.29
C ILE A 58 -1.43 -19.75 9.82
N TRP A 59 -0.65 -18.76 9.40
CA TRP A 59 -0.07 -18.74 8.05
C TRP A 59 0.82 -19.95 7.81
N LYS A 60 1.74 -20.26 8.74
CA LYS A 60 2.69 -21.37 8.62
C LYS A 60 2.00 -22.74 8.60
N SER A 61 0.91 -22.92 9.36
CA SER A 61 0.11 -24.15 9.30
C SER A 61 -0.51 -24.39 7.93
N SER A 62 -0.90 -23.33 7.21
CA SER A 62 -1.47 -23.43 5.85
C SER A 62 -0.41 -23.40 4.74
N HIS A 63 0.77 -22.83 5.02
CA HIS A 63 1.89 -22.69 4.08
C HIS A 63 3.17 -23.25 4.70
N PRO A 64 3.27 -24.58 4.88
CA PRO A 64 4.36 -25.22 5.62
C PRO A 64 5.74 -25.01 4.99
N ASP A 65 5.81 -24.71 3.69
CA ASP A 65 7.08 -24.46 2.98
C ASP A 65 7.61 -23.03 3.13
N THR A 66 6.86 -22.14 3.82
CA THR A 66 7.29 -20.75 4.07
C THR A 66 8.69 -20.70 4.69
N LYS A 67 9.62 -19.98 4.07
CA LYS A 67 10.98 -19.76 4.60
C LYS A 67 11.05 -18.42 5.33
N VAL A 68 11.87 -18.34 6.37
CA VAL A 68 12.16 -17.10 7.09
C VAL A 68 13.58 -16.67 6.70
N LEU A 69 13.72 -15.43 6.23
CA LEU A 69 15.02 -14.82 5.98
C LEU A 69 15.72 -14.56 7.32
N ARG A 70 17.00 -14.92 7.42
CA ARG A 70 17.85 -14.65 8.58
C ARG A 70 18.68 -13.40 8.36
#